data_AF-A0A7S2KZE7-F1
#
_entry.id   AF-A0A7S2KZE7-F1
#
_cell.length_a   1.000
_cell.length_b   1.000
_cell.length_c   1.000
_cell.angle_alpha   90.00
_cell.angle_beta   90.00
_cell.angle_gamma   90.00
#
_symmetry.space_group_name_H-M   'P 1'
#
loop_
_entity.id
_entity.type
_entity.pdbx_description
1 polymer ?
#
loop_
_entity_poly.entity_id
_entity_poly.type
_entity_poly.pdbx_seq_one_letter_code
_entity_poly.pdbx_strand_id
1 'polypeptide(L)'
;LKLQRPRGGGPVRPGAPPQRTLGSMSSTVRAHGAPGTLYARCGGVFGVATFIDKCMDSWMANQTLNANPAVATWHERWQRCGFKFLTAQYVCSLTGGPQQYTGRPMDVAHKHLNISPGQWQEFMRVFGDVCVETGLDADTARELRSLFATMEDDCVVQPGEKAPPNPGPEQHPGRSLYARLGGVYPIALFTDRLVEALLLDDRVNMPVDEQNRNEASLKYLFTEVFCNLAGGREMITCPDLDDAKLLVPQAAWRIVLDTAEVAADHLDKALVREILQTLERGKQLIVDPAVGDLPAQQLAGAGKVKDVRAAAAGQKLSRKELSARHAA
;
A
#
# COMPACT_ATOMS: atom_id res chain seq x y z
N LEU A 1 29.33 23.01 48.87
CA LEU A 1 29.58 22.22 47.64
C LEU A 1 28.29 22.12 46.83
N LYS A 2 28.24 22.78 45.66
CA LYS A 2 27.15 22.64 44.69
C LYS A 2 27.48 21.45 43.78
N LEU A 3 26.63 20.43 43.74
CA LEU A 3 26.73 19.34 42.77
C LEU A 3 26.09 19.78 41.44
N GLN A 4 26.92 19.92 40.41
CA GLN A 4 26.53 20.15 39.02
C GLN A 4 25.87 18.89 38.45
N ARG A 5 24.74 19.05 37.76
CA ARG A 5 24.18 18.01 36.88
C ARG A 5 24.95 18.00 35.55
N PRO A 6 25.26 16.84 34.97
CA PRO A 6 25.87 16.79 33.64
C PRO A 6 24.83 17.23 32.60
N ARG A 7 25.27 18.12 31.71
CA ARG A 7 24.56 18.51 30.49
C ARG A 7 24.89 17.48 29.40
N GLY A 8 23.91 17.09 28.60
CA GLY A 8 24.11 16.48 27.29
C GLY A 8 23.68 15.02 27.22
N GLY A 9 22.48 14.83 26.64
CA GLY A 9 21.90 13.52 26.34
C GLY A 9 20.47 13.75 25.87
N GLY A 10 20.31 14.39 24.72
CA GLY A 10 19.01 14.43 24.05
C GLY A 10 18.57 13.00 23.68
N PRO A 11 17.26 12.74 23.54
CA PRO A 11 16.78 11.43 23.13
C PRO A 11 17.40 11.03 21.79
N VAL A 12 17.86 9.77 21.71
CA VAL A 12 18.35 9.16 20.47
C VAL A 12 17.17 9.12 19.51
N ARG A 13 17.20 9.97 18.48
CA ARG A 13 16.22 9.94 17.39
C ARG A 13 16.30 8.56 16.71
N PRO A 14 15.19 7.87 16.44
CA PRO A 14 15.24 6.68 15.61
C PRO A 14 15.83 7.07 14.26
N GLY A 15 17.01 6.55 13.95
CA GLY A 15 17.61 6.69 12.63
C GLY A 15 16.73 6.00 11.59
N ALA A 16 16.83 6.44 10.33
CA ALA A 16 16.20 5.72 9.22
C ALA A 16 16.55 4.22 9.30
N PRO A 17 15.58 3.31 9.05
CA PRO A 17 15.83 1.88 9.15
C PRO A 17 17.01 1.46 8.26
N PRO A 18 17.84 0.51 8.72
CA PRO A 18 19.04 0.10 7.99
C PRO A 18 18.67 -0.49 6.62
N GLN A 19 19.25 0.06 5.55
CA GLN A 19 19.05 -0.42 4.18
C GLN A 19 19.77 -1.77 3.98
N ARG A 20 19.02 -2.86 3.85
CA ARG A 20 19.56 -4.18 3.45
C ARG A 20 19.55 -4.31 1.92
N THR A 21 20.64 -4.81 1.37
CA THR A 21 20.78 -5.06 -0.08
C THR A 21 19.99 -6.33 -0.45
N LEU A 22 19.03 -6.21 -1.39
CA LEU A 22 18.12 -7.30 -1.79
C LEU A 22 18.84 -8.56 -2.32
N GLY A 23 20.04 -8.41 -2.89
CA GLY A 23 20.73 -9.46 -3.67
C GLY A 23 21.18 -10.71 -2.91
N SER A 24 21.12 -10.73 -1.58
CA SER A 24 21.54 -11.89 -0.76
C SER A 24 20.36 -12.70 -0.18
N MET A 25 19.12 -12.22 -0.25
CA MET A 25 17.96 -12.87 0.37
C MET A 25 17.20 -13.69 -0.67
N SER A 26 16.76 -14.91 -0.32
CA SER A 26 15.87 -15.67 -1.20
C SER A 26 14.51 -14.97 -1.35
N SER A 27 13.80 -15.19 -2.46
CA SER A 27 12.50 -14.58 -2.71
C SER A 27 11.47 -14.90 -1.61
N THR A 28 11.50 -16.12 -1.09
CA THR A 28 10.68 -16.54 0.06
C THR A 28 10.98 -15.72 1.31
N VAL A 29 12.25 -15.48 1.63
CA VAL A 29 12.64 -14.66 2.80
C VAL A 29 12.26 -13.19 2.60
N ARG A 30 12.28 -12.69 1.36
CA ARG A 30 11.80 -11.33 1.06
C ARG A 30 10.28 -11.21 1.26
N ALA A 31 9.52 -12.21 0.80
CA ALA A 31 8.07 -12.22 0.91
C ALA A 31 7.56 -12.48 2.34
N HIS A 32 8.10 -13.51 2.99
CA HIS A 32 7.59 -14.03 4.27
C HIS A 32 8.49 -13.72 5.46
N GLY A 33 9.66 -13.12 5.24
CA GLY A 33 10.59 -12.76 6.30
C GLY A 33 11.59 -13.84 6.69
N ALA A 34 12.68 -13.40 7.30
CA ALA A 34 13.65 -14.31 7.91
C ALA A 34 13.10 -14.85 9.24
N PRO A 35 13.37 -16.13 9.59
CA PRO A 35 12.96 -16.69 10.88
C PRO A 35 13.37 -15.80 12.06
N GLY A 36 12.44 -15.61 13.01
CA GLY A 36 12.66 -14.78 14.20
C GLY A 36 12.46 -13.27 14.00
N THR A 37 12.18 -12.80 12.79
CA THR A 37 11.77 -11.40 12.58
C THR A 37 10.30 -11.19 12.94
N LEU A 38 9.96 -9.99 13.41
CA LEU A 38 8.57 -9.60 13.61
C LEU A 38 7.81 -9.61 12.28
N TYR A 39 8.46 -9.21 11.19
CA TYR A 39 7.91 -9.27 9.83
C TYR A 39 7.44 -10.69 9.49
N ALA A 40 8.23 -11.72 9.80
CA ALA A 40 7.82 -13.11 9.57
C ALA A 40 6.63 -13.54 10.43
N ARG A 41 6.58 -13.11 11.70
CA ARG A 41 5.43 -13.37 12.59
C ARG A 41 4.16 -12.66 12.13
N CYS A 42 4.30 -11.50 11.49
CA CYS A 42 3.21 -10.76 10.86
C CYS A 42 2.79 -11.32 9.49
N GLY A 43 3.32 -12.47 9.05
CA GLY A 43 2.99 -13.06 7.74
C GLY A 43 3.72 -12.44 6.55
N GLY A 44 4.79 -11.69 6.79
CA GLY A 44 5.56 -10.99 5.76
C GLY A 44 4.78 -9.89 5.07
N VAL A 45 5.09 -9.60 3.80
CA VAL A 45 4.46 -8.50 3.04
C VAL A 45 2.96 -8.70 2.92
N PHE A 46 2.54 -9.95 2.76
CA PHE A 46 1.14 -10.33 2.63
C PHE A 46 0.35 -9.98 3.89
N GLY A 47 0.75 -10.52 5.04
CA GLY A 47 0.05 -10.28 6.29
C GLY A 47 0.15 -8.83 6.77
N VAL A 48 1.30 -8.16 6.59
CA VAL A 48 1.45 -6.74 6.92
C VAL A 48 0.55 -5.86 6.05
N ALA A 49 0.50 -6.08 4.74
CA ALA A 49 -0.36 -5.30 3.84
C ALA A 49 -1.84 -5.45 4.22
N THR A 50 -2.31 -6.67 4.49
CA THR A 50 -3.69 -6.92 4.92
C THR A 50 -4.01 -6.30 6.27
N PHE A 51 -3.12 -6.43 7.25
CA PHE A 51 -3.32 -5.86 8.57
C PHE A 51 -3.38 -4.32 8.52
N ILE A 52 -2.47 -3.69 7.78
CA ILE A 52 -2.45 -2.23 7.65
C ILE A 52 -3.63 -1.71 6.84
N ASP A 53 -4.09 -2.42 5.82
CA ASP A 53 -5.31 -2.09 5.10
C ASP A 53 -6.51 -1.96 6.06
N LYS A 54 -6.69 -2.94 6.95
CA LYS A 54 -7.73 -2.91 8.01
C LYS A 54 -7.53 -1.80 9.04
N CYS A 55 -6.31 -1.58 9.51
CA CYS A 55 -6.01 -0.48 10.44
C CYS A 55 -6.38 0.87 9.82
N MET A 56 -5.99 1.08 8.57
CA MET A 56 -6.26 2.30 7.82
C MET A 56 -7.77 2.53 7.66
N ASP A 57 -8.55 1.50 7.33
CA ASP A 57 -10.01 1.63 7.25
C ASP A 57 -10.65 1.99 8.60
N SER A 58 -10.18 1.38 9.69
CA SER A 58 -10.67 1.67 11.04
C SER A 58 -10.29 3.07 11.52
N TRP A 59 -9.07 3.53 11.25
CA TRP A 59 -8.65 4.89 11.58
C TRP A 59 -9.39 5.94 10.77
N MET A 60 -9.57 5.70 9.46
CA MET A 60 -10.29 6.63 8.59
C MET A 60 -11.78 6.69 8.91
N ALA A 61 -12.38 5.64 9.48
CA ALA A 61 -13.76 5.64 9.94
C ALA A 61 -13.95 6.21 11.38
N ASN A 62 -12.87 6.43 12.13
CA ASN A 62 -12.96 6.81 13.54
C ASN A 62 -13.37 8.29 13.71
N GLN A 63 -14.49 8.54 14.40
CA GLN A 63 -15.02 9.90 14.59
C GLN A 63 -14.11 10.81 15.42
N THR A 64 -13.44 10.27 16.43
CA THR A 64 -12.54 11.05 17.29
C THR A 64 -11.29 11.50 16.54
N LEU A 65 -10.72 10.66 15.68
CA LEU A 65 -9.60 11.03 14.82
C LEU A 65 -10.03 12.06 13.77
N ASN A 66 -11.18 11.86 13.13
CA ASN A 66 -11.73 12.78 12.13
C ASN A 66 -12.32 14.07 12.73
N ALA A 67 -12.46 14.18 14.05
CA ALA A 67 -12.79 15.45 14.69
C ALA A 67 -11.67 16.50 14.51
N ASN A 68 -10.45 16.09 14.12
CA ASN A 68 -9.42 16.99 13.64
C ASN A 68 -9.64 17.31 12.15
N PRO A 69 -9.97 18.57 11.79
CA PRO A 69 -10.25 18.92 10.39
C PRO A 69 -9.06 18.72 9.46
N ALA A 70 -7.82 18.85 9.96
CA ALA A 70 -6.63 18.59 9.15
C ALA A 70 -6.54 17.10 8.80
N VAL A 71 -6.73 16.22 9.78
CA VAL A 71 -6.76 14.76 9.57
C VAL A 71 -7.93 14.37 8.66
N ALA A 72 -9.14 14.86 8.93
CA ALA A 72 -10.32 14.58 8.10
C ALA A 72 -10.13 15.02 6.64
N THR A 73 -9.58 16.22 6.41
CA THR A 73 -9.28 16.70 5.05
C THR A 73 -8.34 15.77 4.30
N TRP A 74 -7.38 15.16 5.00
CA TRP A 74 -6.47 14.18 4.39
C TRP A 74 -7.15 12.83 4.18
N HIS A 75 -8.09 12.43 5.04
CA HIS A 75 -8.87 11.20 4.89
C HIS A 75 -9.90 11.28 3.75
N GLU A 76 -10.62 12.38 3.58
CA GLU A 76 -11.65 12.58 2.55
C GLU A 76 -11.09 12.68 1.11
N ARG A 77 -9.76 12.75 0.96
CA ARG A 77 -9.11 12.86 -0.36
C ARG A 77 -8.85 11.50 -0.98
N TRP A 78 -8.63 11.54 -2.29
CA TRP A 78 -8.08 10.51 -3.17
C TRP A 78 -6.67 9.98 -2.78
N GLN A 79 -6.20 10.29 -1.56
CA GLN A 79 -4.88 9.94 -1.04
C GLN A 79 -4.89 8.66 -0.19
N ARG A 80 -6.07 8.11 0.13
CA ARG A 80 -6.24 6.89 0.95
C ARG A 80 -5.37 5.72 0.49
N CYS A 81 -5.38 5.40 -0.80
CA CYS A 81 -4.61 4.29 -1.36
C CYS A 81 -3.10 4.49 -1.16
N GLY A 82 -2.61 5.72 -1.36
CA GLY A 82 -1.21 6.06 -1.13
C GLY A 82 -0.80 5.93 0.34
N PHE A 83 -1.68 6.28 1.28
CA PHE A 83 -1.43 6.07 2.70
C PHE A 83 -1.37 4.59 3.08
N LYS A 84 -2.32 3.79 2.61
CA LYS A 84 -2.31 2.33 2.81
C LYS A 84 -0.98 1.73 2.35
N PHE A 85 -0.51 2.13 1.16
CA PHE A 85 0.80 1.71 0.64
C PHE A 85 1.97 2.17 1.52
N LEU A 86 2.09 3.47 1.81
CA LEU A 86 3.25 4.02 2.54
C LEU A 86 3.31 3.51 3.99
N THR A 87 2.17 3.38 4.66
CA THR A 87 2.10 2.82 6.02
C THR A 87 2.49 1.35 6.02
N ALA A 88 2.00 0.55 5.07
CA ALA A 88 2.39 -0.86 4.95
C ALA A 88 3.90 -0.99 4.67
N GLN A 89 4.44 -0.15 3.78
CA GLN A 89 5.88 -0.12 3.48
C GLN A 89 6.73 0.25 4.70
N TYR A 90 6.27 1.21 5.51
CA TYR A 90 6.95 1.60 6.75
C TYR A 90 6.95 0.46 7.77
N VAL A 91 5.80 -0.17 7.99
CA VAL A 91 5.66 -1.27 8.96
C VAL A 91 6.44 -2.51 8.51
N CYS A 92 6.42 -2.85 7.22
CA CYS A 92 7.30 -3.87 6.65
C CYS A 92 8.77 -3.59 6.99
N SER A 93 9.23 -2.35 6.77
CA SER A 93 10.62 -1.95 7.07
C SER A 93 10.96 -2.07 8.57
N LEU A 94 10.10 -1.53 9.45
CA LEU A 94 10.33 -1.55 10.90
C LEU A 94 10.29 -2.94 11.51
N THR A 95 9.50 -3.84 10.95
CA THR A 95 9.35 -5.22 11.45
C THR A 95 10.49 -6.15 10.98
N GLY A 96 11.41 -5.65 10.14
CA GLY A 96 12.57 -6.38 9.64
C GLY A 96 12.42 -6.94 8.22
N GLY A 97 11.38 -6.52 7.49
CA GLY A 97 11.19 -6.80 6.08
C GLY A 97 12.17 -6.05 5.18
N PRO A 98 12.30 -6.47 3.91
CA PRO A 98 13.23 -5.86 2.94
C PRO A 98 12.78 -4.50 2.39
N GLN A 99 11.54 -4.09 2.64
CA GLN A 99 10.94 -2.87 2.13
C GLN A 99 11.67 -1.64 2.68
N GLN A 100 11.84 -0.64 1.82
CA GLN A 100 12.41 0.65 2.19
C GLN A 100 11.31 1.69 2.15
N TYR A 101 11.13 2.41 3.26
CA TYR A 101 10.16 3.48 3.32
C TYR A 101 10.59 4.65 2.43
N THR A 102 9.74 5.02 1.47
CA THR A 102 9.98 6.10 0.50
C THR A 102 9.18 7.37 0.80
N GLY A 103 8.33 7.35 1.83
CA GLY A 103 7.56 8.51 2.24
C GLY A 103 8.37 9.55 3.04
N ARG A 104 7.67 10.59 3.48
CA ARG A 104 8.25 11.69 4.25
C ARG A 104 8.64 11.25 5.66
N PRO A 105 9.68 11.88 6.26
CA PRO A 105 9.92 11.77 7.69
C PRO A 105 8.64 11.98 8.51
N MET A 106 8.47 11.22 9.59
CA MET A 106 7.23 11.18 10.36
C MET A 106 6.81 12.56 10.87
N ASP A 107 7.76 13.40 11.28
CA ASP A 107 7.53 14.77 11.72
C ASP A 107 6.99 15.68 10.62
N VAL A 108 7.60 15.62 9.43
CA VAL A 108 7.15 16.36 8.25
C VAL A 108 5.75 15.89 7.82
N ALA A 109 5.50 14.58 7.87
CA ALA A 109 4.24 13.99 7.49
C ALA A 109 3.08 14.32 8.44
N HIS A 110 3.34 14.46 9.76
CA HIS A 110 2.27 14.47 10.76
C HIS A 110 2.19 15.72 11.64
N LYS A 111 3.29 16.38 12.01
CA LYS A 111 3.23 17.53 12.96
C LYS A 111 2.32 18.65 12.49
N HIS A 112 2.30 18.91 11.18
CA HIS A 112 1.46 19.95 10.59
C HIS A 112 -0.05 19.65 10.67
N LEU A 113 -0.43 18.40 10.98
CA LEU A 113 -1.82 17.99 11.21
C LEU A 113 -2.30 18.36 12.62
N ASN A 114 -1.40 18.84 13.49
CA ASN A 114 -1.71 19.25 14.85
C ASN A 114 -2.44 18.15 15.66
N ILE A 115 -1.93 16.91 15.57
CA ILE A 115 -2.47 15.76 16.30
C ILE A 115 -2.19 15.95 17.79
N SER A 116 -3.23 15.85 18.61
CA SER A 116 -3.11 15.96 20.07
C SER A 116 -2.73 14.62 20.74
N PRO A 117 -2.19 14.63 21.97
CA PRO A 117 -1.93 13.39 22.72
C PRO A 117 -3.17 12.51 22.89
N GLY A 118 -4.36 13.10 23.07
CA GLY A 118 -5.62 12.35 23.18
C GLY A 118 -6.00 11.64 21.87
N GLN A 119 -5.75 12.28 20.72
CA GLN A 119 -5.97 11.64 19.41
C GLN A 119 -4.97 10.52 19.15
N TRP A 120 -3.73 10.67 19.59
CA TRP A 120 -2.74 9.60 19.52
C TRP A 120 -3.15 8.39 20.37
N GLN A 121 -3.64 8.61 21.59
CA GLN A 121 -4.17 7.54 22.44
C GLN A 121 -5.33 6.80 21.75
N GLU A 122 -6.23 7.53 21.09
CA GLU A 122 -7.32 6.92 20.33
C GLU A 122 -6.80 6.14 19.11
N PHE A 123 -5.83 6.67 18.37
CA PHE A 123 -5.16 5.96 17.28
C PHE A 123 -4.58 4.62 17.75
N MET A 124 -3.88 4.62 18.89
CA MET A 124 -3.31 3.42 19.51
C MET A 124 -4.39 2.48 20.07
N ARG A 125 -5.54 3.01 20.52
CA ARG A 125 -6.69 2.22 20.97
C ARG A 125 -7.30 1.46 19.79
N VAL A 126 -7.61 2.16 18.69
CA VAL A 126 -8.14 1.56 17.45
C VAL A 126 -7.17 0.51 16.89
N PHE A 127 -5.86 0.77 16.92
CA PHE A 127 -4.86 -0.23 16.57
C PHE A 127 -5.00 -1.51 17.39
N GLY A 128 -5.22 -1.39 18.70
CA GLY A 128 -5.44 -2.51 19.61
C GLY A 128 -6.70 -3.31 19.26
N ASP A 129 -7.80 -2.63 18.92
CA ASP A 129 -9.04 -3.29 18.48
C ASP A 129 -8.81 -4.13 17.21
N VAL A 130 -8.07 -3.58 16.24
CA VAL A 130 -7.76 -4.30 14.98
C VAL A 130 -6.84 -5.50 15.24
N CYS A 131 -5.87 -5.40 16.15
CA CYS A 131 -5.07 -6.57 16.57
C CYS A 131 -5.96 -7.71 17.12
N VAL A 132 -6.98 -7.38 17.91
CA VAL A 132 -7.92 -8.37 18.44
C VAL A 132 -8.79 -8.94 17.33
N GLU A 133 -9.36 -8.10 16.45
CA GLU A 133 -10.22 -8.52 15.34
C GLU A 133 -9.48 -9.47 14.37
N THR A 134 -8.21 -9.18 14.10
CA THR A 134 -7.38 -9.97 13.19
C THR A 134 -6.78 -11.22 13.84
N GLY A 135 -7.01 -11.42 15.14
CA GLY A 135 -6.50 -12.59 15.87
C GLY A 135 -4.98 -12.59 16.02
N LEU A 136 -4.33 -11.43 16.00
CA LEU A 136 -2.89 -11.31 16.14
C LEU A 136 -2.46 -11.75 17.55
N ASP A 137 -1.42 -12.57 17.65
CA ASP A 137 -0.97 -13.05 18.95
C ASP A 137 -0.48 -11.89 19.85
N ALA A 138 -0.65 -12.06 21.16
CA ALA A 138 -0.43 -10.99 22.13
C ALA A 138 1.00 -10.43 22.10
N ASP A 139 1.99 -11.28 21.83
CA ASP A 139 3.38 -10.84 21.75
C ASP A 139 3.65 -10.05 20.47
N THR A 140 3.13 -10.48 19.33
CA THR A 140 3.24 -9.76 18.05
C THR A 140 2.54 -8.41 18.15
N ALA A 141 1.31 -8.37 18.70
CA ALA A 141 0.57 -7.14 18.91
C ALA A 141 1.29 -6.16 19.84
N ARG A 142 1.90 -6.65 20.92
CA ARG A 142 2.69 -5.83 21.87
C ARG A 142 3.94 -5.25 21.22
N GLU A 143 4.66 -6.04 20.42
CA GLU A 143 5.86 -5.58 19.72
C GLU A 143 5.53 -4.55 18.64
N LEU A 144 4.50 -4.80 17.81
CA LEU A 144 4.03 -3.80 16.84
C LEU A 144 3.58 -2.51 17.53
N ARG A 145 2.79 -2.61 18.61
CA ARG A 145 2.37 -1.45 19.39
C ARG A 145 3.58 -0.64 19.89
N SER A 146 4.64 -1.33 20.31
CA SER A 146 5.88 -0.69 20.75
C SER A 146 6.56 0.06 19.60
N LEU A 147 6.59 -0.51 18.40
CA LEU A 147 7.09 0.18 17.20
C LEU A 147 6.27 1.43 16.87
N PHE A 148 4.94 1.34 16.89
CA PHE A 148 4.08 2.51 16.67
C PHE A 148 4.31 3.60 17.72
N ALA A 149 4.45 3.23 18.99
CA ALA A 149 4.73 4.17 20.07
C ALA A 149 6.03 4.98 19.88
N THR A 150 7.03 4.42 19.17
CA THR A 150 8.28 5.17 18.88
C THR A 150 8.08 6.40 18.00
N MET A 151 6.96 6.50 17.28
CA MET A 151 6.66 7.63 16.40
C MET A 151 5.90 8.77 17.10
N GLU A 152 5.48 8.58 18.35
CA GLU A 152 4.59 9.54 19.04
C GLU A 152 5.16 10.96 19.05
N ASP A 153 6.44 11.10 19.41
CA ASP A 153 7.10 12.41 19.49
C ASP A 153 7.17 13.14 18.14
N ASP A 154 7.30 12.38 17.05
CA ASP A 154 7.33 12.90 15.69
C ASP A 154 5.91 13.19 15.17
N CYS A 155 4.87 12.55 15.70
CA CYS A 155 3.50 12.73 15.18
C CYS A 155 2.67 13.75 15.98
N VAL A 156 2.89 13.85 17.29
CA VAL A 156 2.01 14.55 18.23
C VAL A 156 2.52 15.96 18.53
N VAL A 157 1.64 16.96 18.49
CA VAL A 157 1.93 18.32 18.96
C VAL A 157 1.57 18.41 20.44
N GLN A 158 2.56 18.68 21.29
CA GLN A 158 2.36 18.75 22.74
C GLN A 158 1.62 20.04 23.16
N PRO A 159 0.93 20.06 24.32
CA PRO A 159 0.30 21.28 24.82
C PRO A 159 1.29 22.44 24.92
N GLY A 160 1.01 23.54 24.21
CA GLY A 160 1.88 24.73 24.14
C GLY A 160 2.91 24.71 23.01
N GLU A 161 3.07 23.60 22.29
CA GLU A 161 3.83 23.54 21.04
C GLU A 161 2.99 24.14 19.90
N LYS A 162 3.66 24.82 18.96
CA LYS A 162 3.01 25.32 17.75
C LYS A 162 3.26 24.34 16.60
N ALA A 163 2.19 23.83 16.00
CA ALA A 163 2.30 23.00 14.81
C ALA A 163 3.07 23.74 13.68
N PRO A 164 4.00 23.09 12.97
CA PRO A 164 4.64 23.64 11.79
C PRO A 164 3.60 23.84 10.66
N PRO A 165 3.89 24.72 9.69
CA PRO A 165 3.00 24.90 8.55
C PRO A 165 2.89 23.62 7.71
N ASN A 166 1.79 23.48 6.97
CA ASN A 166 1.63 22.39 6.01
C ASN A 166 2.80 22.44 4.98
N PRO A 167 3.56 21.35 4.82
CA PRO A 167 4.73 21.32 3.96
C PRO A 167 4.39 21.27 2.45
N GLY A 168 3.11 21.26 2.09
CA GLY A 168 2.64 21.18 0.70
C GLY A 168 2.79 19.79 0.08
N PRO A 169 2.45 19.63 -1.22
CA PRO A 169 2.62 18.36 -1.93
C PRO A 169 4.11 17.97 -2.03
N GLU A 170 4.38 16.66 -2.08
CA GLU A 170 5.75 16.18 -2.22
C GLU A 170 6.30 16.52 -3.61
N GLN A 171 7.54 16.96 -3.64
CA GLN A 171 8.21 17.30 -4.89
C GLN A 171 8.97 16.09 -5.39
N HIS A 172 8.67 15.70 -6.63
CA HIS A 172 9.35 14.62 -7.31
C HIS A 172 10.16 15.20 -8.47
N PRO A 173 11.44 15.54 -8.25
CA PRO A 173 12.27 16.14 -9.30
C PRO A 173 12.59 15.11 -10.39
N GLY A 174 12.72 15.58 -11.63
CA GLY A 174 13.12 14.75 -12.77
C GLY A 174 12.04 14.62 -13.84
N ARG A 175 12.28 13.74 -14.80
CA ARG A 175 11.43 13.54 -15.99
C ARG A 175 10.79 12.15 -16.04
N SER A 176 10.95 11.35 -14.99
CA SER A 176 10.33 10.02 -14.92
C SER A 176 8.81 10.12 -15.01
N LEU A 177 8.16 9.03 -15.40
CA LEU A 177 6.70 8.97 -15.39
C LEU A 177 6.20 9.14 -13.94
N TYR A 178 6.85 8.51 -12.97
CA TYR A 178 6.57 8.65 -11.54
C TYR A 178 6.52 10.13 -11.10
N ALA A 179 7.54 10.91 -11.46
CA ALA A 179 7.60 12.33 -11.10
C ALA A 179 6.45 13.12 -11.72
N ARG A 180 6.12 12.86 -12.99
CA ARG A 180 5.04 13.55 -13.71
C ARG A 180 3.64 13.10 -13.29
N LEU A 181 3.50 11.89 -12.77
CA LEU A 181 2.27 11.40 -12.16
C LEU A 181 2.02 12.00 -10.77
N GLY A 182 3.01 12.63 -10.14
CA GLY A 182 2.89 13.17 -8.78
C GLY A 182 3.23 12.17 -7.68
N GLY A 183 4.01 11.14 -8.00
CA GLY A 183 4.54 10.16 -7.04
C GLY A 183 3.55 9.08 -6.62
N VAL A 184 3.71 8.58 -5.40
CA VAL A 184 2.97 7.40 -4.90
C VAL A 184 1.45 7.61 -4.89
N TYR A 185 0.94 8.75 -4.43
CA TYR A 185 -0.50 8.90 -4.18
C TYR A 185 -1.36 8.70 -5.46
N PRO A 186 -1.08 9.37 -6.59
CA PRO A 186 -1.90 9.19 -7.79
C PRO A 186 -1.70 7.82 -8.44
N ILE A 187 -0.50 7.22 -8.28
CA ILE A 187 -0.20 5.86 -8.74
C ILE A 187 -0.98 4.84 -7.91
N ALA A 188 -0.95 4.95 -6.58
CA ALA A 188 -1.63 4.04 -5.67
C ALA A 188 -3.14 4.03 -5.91
N LEU A 189 -3.75 5.19 -6.23
CA LEU A 189 -5.16 5.22 -6.63
C LEU A 189 -5.41 4.46 -7.94
N PHE A 190 -4.53 4.65 -8.93
CA PHE A 190 -4.62 3.93 -10.20
C PHE A 190 -4.50 2.41 -10.00
N THR A 191 -3.49 1.96 -9.24
CA THR A 191 -3.24 0.54 -9.00
C THR A 191 -4.34 -0.09 -8.17
N ASP A 192 -4.86 0.61 -7.16
CA ASP A 192 -5.98 0.16 -6.33
C ASP A 192 -7.23 -0.10 -7.20
N ARG A 193 -7.63 0.90 -8.00
CA ARG A 193 -8.76 0.80 -8.94
C ARG A 193 -8.58 -0.30 -9.97
N LEU A 194 -7.36 -0.47 -10.51
CA LEU A 194 -7.08 -1.50 -11.49
C LEU A 194 -7.19 -2.90 -10.86
N VAL A 195 -6.56 -3.12 -9.71
CA VAL A 195 -6.59 -4.43 -9.03
C VAL A 195 -8.01 -4.78 -8.59
N GLU A 196 -8.75 -3.85 -7.99
CA GLU A 196 -10.16 -4.07 -7.61
C GLU A 196 -11.01 -4.44 -8.85
N ALA A 197 -10.89 -3.69 -9.95
CA ALA A 197 -11.64 -3.96 -11.17
C ALA A 197 -11.32 -5.32 -11.79
N LEU A 198 -10.05 -5.74 -11.77
CA LEU A 198 -9.64 -7.03 -12.33
C LEU A 198 -10.08 -8.20 -11.45
N LEU A 199 -10.07 -8.05 -10.13
CA LEU A 199 -10.58 -9.07 -9.19
C LEU A 199 -12.10 -9.28 -9.34
N LEU A 200 -12.83 -8.24 -9.72
CA LEU A 200 -14.28 -8.30 -9.95
C LEU A 200 -14.66 -8.75 -11.37
N ASP A 201 -13.69 -8.80 -12.30
CA ASP A 201 -13.94 -9.20 -13.67
C ASP A 201 -13.73 -10.72 -13.83
N ASP A 202 -14.83 -11.47 -13.91
CA ASP A 202 -14.85 -12.94 -14.06
C ASP A 202 -14.00 -13.47 -15.23
N ARG A 203 -13.62 -12.61 -16.19
CA ARG A 203 -12.79 -12.99 -17.34
C ARG A 203 -11.29 -13.00 -17.05
N VAL A 204 -10.84 -12.37 -15.95
CA VAL A 204 -9.43 -12.18 -15.62
C VAL A 204 -8.93 -13.21 -14.61
N ASN A 205 -9.80 -13.84 -13.81
CA ASN A 205 -9.50 -14.93 -12.87
C ASN A 205 -8.09 -14.86 -12.23
N MET A 206 -7.88 -13.86 -11.37
CA MET A 206 -6.65 -13.74 -10.58
C MET A 206 -6.77 -14.61 -9.32
N PRO A 207 -5.83 -15.52 -9.05
CA PRO A 207 -5.95 -16.48 -7.95
C PRO A 207 -5.77 -15.78 -6.59
N VAL A 208 -6.83 -15.66 -5.79
CA VAL A 208 -6.74 -15.17 -4.41
C VAL A 208 -6.89 -16.31 -3.41
N ASP A 209 -6.37 -16.13 -2.20
CA ASP A 209 -6.60 -17.02 -1.08
C ASP A 209 -7.25 -16.28 0.10
N GLU A 210 -7.76 -17.03 1.07
CA GLU A 210 -8.42 -16.47 2.27
C GLU A 210 -7.41 -15.94 3.31
N GLN A 211 -6.11 -15.99 3.05
CA GLN A 211 -5.06 -15.77 4.03
C GLN A 211 -4.09 -14.66 3.59
N ASN A 212 -3.15 -14.99 2.71
CA ASN A 212 -2.00 -14.17 2.36
C ASN A 212 -2.24 -13.39 1.05
N ARG A 213 -2.72 -14.07 0.01
CA ARG A 213 -2.89 -13.48 -1.32
C ARG A 213 -4.30 -12.94 -1.51
N ASN A 214 -4.60 -11.85 -0.82
CA ASN A 214 -5.88 -11.14 -0.88
C ASN A 214 -5.75 -9.77 -1.56
N GLU A 215 -6.88 -9.09 -1.77
CA GLU A 215 -6.96 -7.78 -2.44
C GLU A 215 -5.95 -6.76 -1.90
N ALA A 216 -5.83 -6.60 -0.58
CA ALA A 216 -4.91 -5.65 0.04
C ALA A 216 -3.45 -5.94 -0.30
N SER A 217 -3.04 -7.21 -0.22
CA SER A 217 -1.67 -7.62 -0.55
C SER A 217 -1.33 -7.38 -2.03
N LEU A 218 -2.29 -7.62 -2.94
CA LEU A 218 -2.10 -7.41 -4.37
C LEU A 218 -2.00 -5.94 -4.73
N LYS A 219 -2.82 -5.10 -4.11
CA LYS A 219 -2.74 -3.64 -4.26
C LYS A 219 -1.38 -3.12 -3.82
N TYR A 220 -0.87 -3.61 -2.68
CA TYR A 220 0.46 -3.24 -2.20
C TYR A 220 1.57 -3.65 -3.19
N LEU A 221 1.63 -4.95 -3.53
CA LEU A 221 2.69 -5.51 -4.38
C LEU A 221 2.67 -4.91 -5.79
N PHE A 222 1.49 -4.73 -6.37
CA PHE A 222 1.38 -4.11 -7.69
C PHE A 222 1.73 -2.62 -7.68
N THR A 223 1.49 -1.93 -6.57
CA THR A 223 1.94 -0.53 -6.40
C THR A 223 3.46 -0.45 -6.37
N GLU A 224 4.17 -1.38 -5.72
CA GLU A 224 5.64 -1.45 -5.79
C GLU A 224 6.12 -1.61 -7.24
N VAL A 225 5.54 -2.58 -7.95
CA VAL A 225 5.88 -2.87 -9.35
C VAL A 225 5.67 -1.64 -10.22
N PHE A 226 4.51 -0.99 -10.13
CA PHE A 226 4.19 0.13 -10.99
C PHE A 226 5.03 1.38 -10.67
N CYS A 227 5.22 1.69 -9.38
CA CYS A 227 6.09 2.78 -8.97
C CYS A 227 7.52 2.57 -9.51
N ASN A 228 8.06 1.36 -9.40
CA ASN A 228 9.38 1.02 -9.93
C ASN A 228 9.45 1.20 -11.46
N LEU A 229 8.50 0.62 -12.20
CA LEU A 229 8.44 0.71 -13.67
C LEU A 229 8.25 2.15 -14.18
N ALA A 230 7.58 3.00 -13.39
CA ALA A 230 7.40 4.42 -13.68
C ALA A 230 8.66 5.26 -13.40
N GLY A 231 9.73 4.66 -12.85
CA GLY A 231 10.96 5.34 -12.46
C GLY A 231 10.89 6.02 -11.09
N GLY A 232 10.09 5.46 -10.18
CA GLY A 232 10.05 5.79 -8.76
C GLY A 232 11.20 5.18 -7.98
N ARG A 233 11.21 5.40 -6.66
CA ARG A 233 12.25 4.89 -5.75
C ARG A 233 11.87 3.55 -5.12
N GLU A 234 10.61 3.17 -5.26
CA GLU A 234 10.04 1.94 -4.76
C GLU A 234 10.74 0.76 -5.44
N MET A 235 11.09 -0.24 -4.65
CA MET A 235 11.70 -1.47 -5.13
C MET A 235 10.61 -2.53 -5.31
N ILE A 236 10.79 -3.40 -6.31
CA ILE A 236 9.99 -4.61 -6.40
C ILE A 236 10.54 -5.58 -5.36
N THR A 237 9.78 -5.86 -4.29
CA THR A 237 10.28 -6.69 -3.20
C THR A 237 10.59 -8.12 -3.66
N CYS A 238 9.73 -8.69 -4.51
CA CYS A 238 9.78 -10.09 -4.92
C CYS A 238 9.63 -10.26 -6.44
N PRO A 239 10.58 -9.79 -7.28
CA PRO A 239 10.45 -9.86 -8.74
C PRO A 239 10.42 -11.30 -9.28
N ASP A 240 11.05 -12.23 -8.55
CA ASP A 240 11.22 -13.64 -8.94
C ASP A 240 10.31 -14.59 -8.13
N LEU A 241 9.24 -14.08 -7.50
CA LEU A 241 8.25 -14.90 -6.81
C LEU A 241 6.90 -14.72 -7.50
N ASP A 242 6.36 -15.79 -8.07
CA ASP A 242 5.10 -15.74 -8.80
C ASP A 242 3.91 -15.39 -7.90
N ASP A 243 3.89 -15.89 -6.65
CA ASP A 243 2.85 -15.56 -5.67
C ASP A 243 2.78 -14.06 -5.33
N ALA A 244 3.86 -13.31 -5.59
CA ALA A 244 3.91 -11.87 -5.40
C ALA A 244 3.47 -11.05 -6.63
N LYS A 245 3.14 -11.70 -7.75
CA LYS A 245 2.60 -11.07 -8.96
C LYS A 245 1.07 -11.06 -8.92
N LEU A 246 0.45 -10.25 -9.80
CA LEU A 246 -1.00 -10.29 -9.98
C LEU A 246 -1.50 -11.61 -10.60
N LEU A 247 -0.63 -12.36 -11.27
CA LEU A 247 -0.94 -13.64 -11.92
C LEU A 247 -2.13 -13.53 -12.87
N VAL A 248 -2.16 -12.43 -13.65
CA VAL A 248 -3.19 -12.26 -14.68
C VAL A 248 -2.94 -13.27 -15.82
N PRO A 249 -3.93 -14.05 -16.27
CA PRO A 249 -3.79 -14.91 -17.44
C PRO A 249 -3.34 -14.11 -18.66
N GLN A 250 -2.37 -14.63 -19.41
CA GLN A 250 -1.78 -13.90 -20.55
C GLN A 250 -2.83 -13.51 -21.61
N ALA A 251 -3.82 -14.39 -21.83
CA ALA A 251 -4.94 -14.14 -22.74
C ALA A 251 -5.87 -13.00 -22.31
N ALA A 252 -5.90 -12.64 -21.02
CA ALA A 252 -6.69 -11.54 -20.47
C ALA A 252 -5.96 -10.18 -20.58
N TRP A 253 -4.75 -10.12 -21.15
CA TRP A 253 -3.94 -8.90 -21.19
C TRP A 253 -4.65 -7.70 -21.84
N ARG A 254 -5.44 -7.94 -22.90
CA ARG A 254 -6.22 -6.84 -23.51
C ARG A 254 -7.23 -6.24 -22.53
N ILE A 255 -7.86 -7.08 -21.72
CA ILE A 255 -8.80 -6.64 -20.68
C ILE A 255 -8.06 -5.78 -19.65
N VAL A 256 -6.84 -6.16 -19.25
CA VAL A 256 -5.99 -5.35 -18.35
C VAL A 256 -5.78 -3.94 -18.90
N LEU A 257 -5.39 -3.80 -20.16
CA LEU A 257 -5.13 -2.49 -20.77
C LEU A 257 -6.42 -1.65 -20.86
N ASP A 258 -7.53 -2.27 -21.28
CA ASP A 258 -8.83 -1.59 -21.39
C ASP A 258 -9.42 -1.21 -20.02
N THR A 259 -9.06 -1.92 -18.95
CA THR A 259 -9.44 -1.60 -17.56
C THR A 259 -8.50 -0.55 -16.97
N ALA A 260 -7.20 -0.62 -17.28
CA ALA A 260 -6.21 0.37 -16.85
C ALA A 260 -6.51 1.78 -17.39
N GLU A 261 -6.97 1.88 -18.64
CA GLU A 261 -7.41 3.17 -19.21
C GLU A 261 -8.57 3.79 -18.43
N VAL A 262 -9.48 2.95 -17.91
CA VAL A 262 -10.61 3.42 -17.09
C VAL A 262 -10.15 3.76 -15.66
N ALA A 263 -9.29 2.93 -15.07
CA ALA A 263 -8.76 3.13 -13.71
C ALA A 263 -7.92 4.41 -13.58
N ALA A 264 -7.29 4.85 -14.68
CA ALA A 264 -6.44 6.04 -14.74
C ALA A 264 -7.18 7.33 -15.14
N ASP A 265 -8.52 7.36 -15.11
CA ASP A 265 -9.32 8.49 -15.61
C ASP A 265 -9.17 9.80 -14.81
N HIS A 266 -8.62 9.73 -13.60
CA HIS A 266 -8.25 10.88 -12.76
C HIS A 266 -6.97 11.58 -13.24
N LEU A 267 -6.33 11.09 -14.30
CA LEU A 267 -5.06 11.59 -14.83
C LEU A 267 -5.21 12.16 -16.25
N ASP A 268 -4.27 13.01 -16.63
CA ASP A 268 -4.20 13.57 -17.98
C ASP A 268 -4.07 12.47 -19.05
N LYS A 269 -4.82 12.59 -20.15
CA LYS A 269 -4.82 11.61 -21.25
C LYS A 269 -3.43 11.28 -21.80
N ALA A 270 -2.50 12.24 -21.77
CA ALA A 270 -1.13 12.00 -22.19
C ALA A 270 -0.40 11.04 -21.23
N LEU A 271 -0.58 11.22 -19.92
CA LEU A 271 -0.02 10.35 -18.90
C LEU A 271 -0.67 8.97 -18.91
N VAL A 272 -1.99 8.88 -19.17
CA VAL A 272 -2.69 7.60 -19.32
C VAL A 272 -2.06 6.75 -20.43
N ARG A 273 -1.74 7.34 -21.59
CA ARG A 273 -1.05 6.60 -22.67
C ARG A 273 0.32 6.05 -22.22
N GLU A 274 1.05 6.81 -21.42
CA GLU A 274 2.35 6.38 -20.90
C GLU A 274 2.22 5.32 -19.80
N ILE A 275 1.15 5.35 -19.00
CA ILE A 275 0.78 4.28 -18.07
C ILE A 275 0.58 2.98 -18.84
N LEU A 276 -0.23 2.98 -19.91
CA LEU A 276 -0.47 1.80 -20.74
C LEU A 276 0.82 1.25 -21.36
N GLN A 277 1.69 2.13 -21.87
CA GLN A 277 3.01 1.72 -22.37
C GLN A 277 3.90 1.15 -21.27
N THR A 278 3.78 1.64 -20.04
CA THR A 278 4.53 1.14 -18.88
C THR A 278 4.05 -0.24 -18.46
N LEU A 279 2.74 -0.49 -18.48
CA LEU A 279 2.18 -1.83 -18.29
C LEU A 279 2.69 -2.80 -19.34
N GLU A 280 2.69 -2.40 -20.62
CA GLU A 280 3.20 -3.25 -21.71
C GLU A 280 4.67 -3.63 -21.51
N ARG A 281 5.54 -2.68 -21.15
CA ARG A 281 6.96 -2.96 -20.84
C ARG A 281 7.13 -3.87 -19.62
N GLY A 282 6.20 -3.78 -18.68
CA GLY A 282 6.21 -4.53 -17.42
C GLY A 282 5.42 -5.83 -17.43
N LYS A 283 4.87 -6.26 -18.57
CA LYS A 283 3.90 -7.36 -18.66
C LYS A 283 4.36 -8.62 -17.91
N GLN A 284 5.62 -9.03 -18.05
CA GLN A 284 6.16 -10.24 -17.39
C GLN A 284 6.15 -10.21 -15.85
N LEU A 285 6.04 -9.02 -15.24
CA LEU A 285 5.95 -8.85 -13.78
C LEU A 285 4.49 -8.92 -13.28
N ILE A 286 3.52 -9.01 -14.18
CA ILE A 286 2.09 -8.90 -13.88
C ILE A 286 1.36 -10.20 -14.22
N VAL A 287 1.68 -10.80 -15.38
CA VAL A 287 1.00 -11.99 -15.88
C VAL A 287 1.47 -13.28 -15.21
N ASP A 288 0.61 -14.29 -15.24
CA ASP A 288 0.95 -15.66 -14.87
C ASP A 288 1.92 -16.27 -15.89
N PRO A 289 3.15 -16.67 -15.48
CA PRO A 289 4.11 -17.31 -16.38
C PRO A 289 3.77 -18.77 -16.72
N ALA A 290 2.97 -19.46 -15.90
CA ALA A 290 2.64 -20.87 -16.06
C ALA A 290 1.49 -21.10 -17.05
N VAL A 291 0.59 -20.11 -17.19
CA VAL A 291 -0.51 -20.14 -18.15
C VAL A 291 -0.04 -19.45 -19.44
N GLY A 292 0.35 -20.23 -20.45
CA GLY A 292 0.60 -19.72 -21.80
C GLY A 292 -0.65 -19.06 -22.43
N ASP A 293 -0.56 -18.56 -23.67
CA ASP A 293 -1.69 -18.03 -24.44
C ASP A 293 -2.75 -19.12 -24.72
N LEU A 294 -3.44 -19.61 -23.69
CA LEU A 294 -4.62 -20.45 -23.83
C LEU A 294 -5.75 -19.54 -24.33
N PRO A 295 -6.50 -19.94 -25.37
CA PRO A 295 -7.65 -19.17 -25.82
C PRO A 295 -8.58 -18.89 -24.65
N ALA A 296 -9.01 -17.64 -24.49
CA ALA A 296 -9.89 -17.18 -23.40
C ALA A 296 -11.16 -18.03 -23.19
N GLN A 297 -11.52 -18.88 -24.15
CA GLN A 297 -12.61 -19.86 -24.09
C GLN A 297 -12.35 -21.06 -23.17
N GLN A 298 -11.11 -21.35 -22.77
CA GLN A 298 -10.77 -22.49 -21.89
C GLN A 298 -10.44 -22.11 -20.44
N LEU A 299 -10.34 -20.81 -20.13
CA LEU A 299 -10.17 -20.33 -18.75
C LEU A 299 -11.48 -20.29 -17.96
N ALA A 300 -12.62 -20.56 -18.62
CA ALA A 300 -13.92 -20.75 -17.98
C ALA A 300 -14.00 -22.15 -17.35
N GLY A 301 -13.35 -22.33 -16.20
CA GLY A 301 -13.44 -23.54 -15.38
C GLY A 301 -14.20 -23.27 -14.07
N ALA A 302 -15.42 -23.80 -14.00
CA ALA A 302 -16.29 -23.93 -12.81
C ALA A 302 -17.04 -22.68 -12.29
N GLY A 303 -17.74 -21.98 -13.19
CA GLY A 303 -18.88 -21.11 -12.84
C GLY A 303 -19.91 -21.16 -13.96
N LYS A 304 -21.15 -21.56 -13.65
CA LYS A 304 -22.25 -21.82 -14.61
C LYS A 304 -22.44 -20.65 -15.60
N VAL A 305 -22.19 -20.86 -16.90
CA VAL A 305 -22.66 -19.93 -17.96
C VAL A 305 -23.32 -20.73 -19.09
N LYS A 306 -24.61 -20.48 -19.31
CA LYS A 306 -25.48 -21.15 -20.31
C LYS A 306 -25.55 -20.41 -21.66
N ASP A 307 -24.81 -19.33 -21.88
CA ASP A 307 -24.89 -18.55 -23.13
C ASP A 307 -23.57 -17.81 -23.43
N VAL A 308 -23.06 -17.98 -24.66
CA VAL A 308 -21.82 -17.39 -25.18
C VAL A 308 -21.93 -15.85 -25.27
N ARG A 309 -23.14 -15.29 -25.35
CA ARG A 309 -23.35 -13.83 -25.29
C ARG A 309 -23.28 -13.25 -23.87
N ALA A 310 -23.55 -14.07 -22.84
CA ALA A 310 -23.42 -13.64 -21.45
C ALA A 310 -21.95 -13.64 -20.96
N ALA A 311 -21.10 -14.53 -21.51
CA ALA A 311 -19.66 -14.55 -21.23
C ALA A 311 -18.93 -13.27 -21.70
N ALA A 312 -19.43 -12.62 -22.77
CA ALA A 312 -18.92 -11.34 -23.23
C ALA A 312 -19.31 -10.15 -22.32
N ALA A 313 -20.27 -10.35 -21.40
CA ALA A 313 -20.76 -9.37 -20.44
C ALA A 313 -20.23 -9.57 -19.01
N GLY A 314 -19.19 -10.41 -18.82
CA GLY A 314 -18.47 -10.54 -17.54
C GLY A 314 -18.13 -9.15 -16.99
N GLN A 315 -18.44 -8.92 -15.70
CA GLN A 315 -18.71 -7.61 -15.12
C GLN A 315 -17.52 -6.64 -15.21
N LYS A 316 -17.32 -5.99 -16.37
CA LYS A 316 -16.40 -4.86 -16.50
C LYS A 316 -17.00 -3.70 -15.72
N LEU A 317 -16.34 -3.27 -14.65
CA LEU A 317 -16.75 -2.05 -13.96
C LEU A 317 -16.67 -0.85 -14.92
N SER A 318 -17.75 -0.09 -14.98
CA SER A 318 -17.78 1.19 -15.68
C SER A 318 -16.98 2.25 -14.92
N ARG A 319 -16.59 3.31 -15.63
CA ARG A 319 -15.95 4.50 -15.04
C ARG A 319 -16.73 5.04 -13.84
N LYS A 320 -18.06 5.07 -13.96
CA LYS A 320 -18.96 5.59 -12.91
C LYS A 320 -18.91 4.72 -11.66
N GLU A 321 -18.90 3.40 -11.81
CA GLU A 321 -18.85 2.45 -10.69
C GLU A 321 -17.51 2.53 -9.96
N LEU A 322 -16.40 2.58 -10.70
CA LEU A 322 -15.06 2.77 -10.12
C LEU A 322 -14.93 4.10 -9.39
N SER A 323 -15.42 5.18 -10.00
CA SER A 323 -15.40 6.50 -9.34
C SER A 323 -16.22 6.51 -8.05
N ALA A 324 -17.41 5.89 -8.05
CA ALA A 324 -18.29 5.87 -6.88
C ALA A 324 -17.70 5.11 -5.69
N ARG A 325 -16.99 4.00 -5.96
CA ARG A 325 -16.31 3.19 -4.93
C ARG A 325 -15.13 3.92 -4.29
N HIS A 326 -14.51 4.83 -5.05
CA HIS A 326 -13.32 5.59 -4.63
C HIS A 326 -13.61 7.05 -4.24
N ALA A 327 -14.88 7.42 -4.14
CA ALA A 327 -15.32 8.79 -3.82
C ALA A 327 -15.68 8.99 -2.33
N ALA A 328 -15.72 7.93 -1.53
CA ALA A 328 -16.08 7.95 -0.11
C ALA A 328 -14.83 8.05 0.76
#